data_AF-A0A925REF9-F1
#
_entry.id   AF-A0A925REF9-F1
#
_cell.length_a   1.000
_cell.length_b   1.000
_cell.length_c   1.000
_cell.angle_alpha   90.00
_cell.angle_beta   90.00
_cell.angle_gamma   90.00
#
_symmetry.space_group_name_H-M   'P 1'
#
loop_
_entity.id
_entity.type
_entity.pdbx_description
1 polymer ?
#
loop_
_entity_poly.entity_id
_entity_poly.type
_entity_poly.pdbx_seq_one_letter_code
_entity_poly.pdbx_strand_id
1 'polypeptide(L)'
;MRHRVAGRKLGRNASHRKAMFRNMAASLIGTVRIEEGVTGQPKVAGRIVTTVPKAKELRPIVEKLITMARKARKISEAAAQYGTTVERGTDAWNAWRKSEQGKNWVNSNAAALALRRRAFSELRDTVAVDILFDDLAKRFADRDGGYTRIVRLAAVRLGDAGQQAIIEFVGVRDRVKSRKRTGPVVEAAAK
;
A
#
# COMPACT_ATOMS: atom_id res chain seq x y z
N MET A 1 -22.31 19.37 14.70
CA MET A 1 -21.05 18.83 14.12
C MET A 1 -20.18 18.30 15.25
N ARG A 2 -19.46 17.19 15.05
CA ARG A 2 -18.44 16.74 16.03
C ARG A 2 -17.09 17.33 15.61
N HIS A 3 -16.63 18.36 16.31
CA HIS A 3 -15.34 18.98 16.01
C HIS A 3 -14.20 18.00 16.36
N ARG A 4 -13.15 17.94 15.51
CA ARG A 4 -11.95 17.10 15.68
C ARG A 4 -12.19 15.58 15.75
N VAL A 5 -13.39 15.10 15.43
CA VAL A 5 -13.68 13.66 15.35
C VAL A 5 -13.55 13.21 13.91
N ALA A 6 -12.47 12.50 13.61
CA ALA A 6 -12.23 11.91 12.30
C ALA A 6 -12.89 10.53 12.14
N GLY A 7 -13.36 10.25 10.93
CA GLY A 7 -13.82 8.93 10.51
C GLY A 7 -15.26 8.58 10.87
N ARG A 8 -15.73 7.45 10.31
CA ARG A 8 -17.11 6.97 10.44
C ARG A 8 -17.19 5.73 11.34
N LYS A 9 -18.25 5.64 12.13
CA LYS A 9 -18.51 4.44 12.97
C LYS A 9 -18.97 3.22 12.17
N LEU A 10 -19.58 3.42 10.99
CA LEU A 10 -20.06 2.36 10.09
C LEU A 10 -21.00 1.33 10.77
N GLY A 11 -21.78 1.77 11.77
CA GLY A 11 -22.66 0.90 12.55
C GLY A 11 -21.94 -0.22 13.31
N ARG A 12 -20.65 -0.04 13.64
CA ARG A 12 -19.81 -1.06 14.28
C ARG A 12 -19.12 -0.53 15.53
N ASN A 13 -18.90 -1.41 16.51
CA ASN A 13 -18.03 -1.14 17.65
C ASN A 13 -16.54 -1.03 17.20
N ALA A 14 -15.66 -0.63 18.11
CA ALA A 14 -14.26 -0.37 17.79
C ALA A 14 -13.48 -1.64 17.34
N SER A 15 -13.68 -2.77 18.03
CA SER A 15 -13.00 -4.04 17.72
C SER A 15 -13.41 -4.58 16.35
N HIS A 16 -14.71 -4.63 16.06
CA HIS A 16 -15.24 -5.06 14.76
C HIS A 16 -14.78 -4.12 13.66
N ARG A 17 -14.82 -2.79 13.87
CA ARG A 17 -14.32 -1.85 12.86
C ARG A 17 -12.83 -2.06 12.57
N LYS A 18 -12.00 -2.31 13.59
CA LYS A 18 -10.57 -2.63 13.42
C LYS A 18 -10.37 -3.93 12.63
N ALA A 19 -11.10 -4.99 12.97
CA ALA A 19 -11.03 -6.27 12.27
C ALA A 19 -11.49 -6.16 10.81
N MET A 20 -12.58 -5.45 10.55
CA MET A 20 -13.09 -5.23 9.19
C MET A 20 -12.06 -4.51 8.31
N PHE A 21 -11.45 -3.42 8.80
CA PHE A 21 -10.46 -2.69 8.01
C PHE A 21 -9.14 -3.44 7.85
N ARG A 22 -8.73 -4.22 8.85
CA ARG A 22 -7.61 -5.15 8.73
C ARG A 22 -7.83 -6.11 7.57
N ASN A 23 -8.96 -6.80 7.55
CA ASN A 23 -9.27 -7.79 6.51
C ASN A 23 -9.38 -7.12 5.13
N MET A 24 -9.98 -5.93 5.05
CA MET A 24 -10.05 -5.18 3.80
C MET A 24 -8.67 -4.72 3.30
N ALA A 25 -7.78 -4.28 4.19
CA ALA A 25 -6.43 -3.88 3.84
C ALA A 25 -5.59 -5.08 3.37
N ALA A 26 -5.64 -6.19 4.11
CA ALA A 26 -4.99 -7.44 3.73
C ALA A 26 -5.51 -7.95 2.39
N SER A 27 -6.82 -7.94 2.16
CA SER A 27 -7.42 -8.33 0.88
C SER A 27 -6.97 -7.42 -0.28
N LEU A 28 -7.00 -6.09 -0.11
CA LEU A 28 -6.53 -5.16 -1.15
C LEU A 28 -5.07 -5.41 -1.50
N ILE A 29 -4.20 -5.59 -0.51
CA ILE A 29 -2.78 -5.86 -0.73
C ILE A 29 -2.60 -7.24 -1.37
N GLY A 30 -3.30 -8.26 -0.88
CA GLY A 30 -3.27 -9.63 -1.41
C GLY A 30 -3.63 -9.71 -2.88
N THR A 31 -4.52 -8.84 -3.37
CA THR A 31 -4.87 -8.78 -4.79
C THR A 31 -3.72 -8.39 -5.73
N VAL A 32 -2.55 -7.98 -5.22
CA VAL A 32 -1.41 -7.59 -6.06
C VAL A 32 -0.75 -8.81 -6.71
N ARG A 33 -0.69 -9.94 -6.00
CA ARG A 33 -0.22 -11.21 -6.54
C ARG A 33 -1.44 -12.00 -7.01
N ILE A 34 -1.56 -12.17 -8.33
CA ILE A 34 -2.60 -12.96 -8.98
C ILE A 34 -1.90 -14.18 -9.59
N GLU A 35 -2.50 -15.34 -9.42
CA GLU A 35 -2.05 -16.67 -9.85
C GLU A 35 -3.12 -17.26 -10.76
N GLU A 36 -2.81 -17.39 -12.04
CA GLU A 36 -3.76 -17.91 -13.01
C GLU A 36 -4.26 -19.32 -12.64
N GLY A 37 -5.56 -19.56 -12.81
CA GLY A 37 -6.17 -20.87 -12.53
C GLY A 37 -6.70 -21.07 -11.11
N VAL A 38 -6.52 -20.10 -10.19
CA VAL A 38 -7.09 -20.19 -8.84
C VAL A 38 -8.54 -19.71 -8.80
N THR A 39 -9.46 -20.62 -8.44
CA THR A 39 -10.88 -20.29 -8.27
C THR A 39 -11.09 -19.24 -7.18
N GLY A 40 -11.83 -18.17 -7.50
CA GLY A 40 -12.17 -17.11 -6.54
C GLY A 40 -11.15 -15.98 -6.43
N GLN A 41 -10.10 -15.99 -7.26
CA GLN A 41 -9.10 -14.93 -7.25
C GLN A 41 -9.65 -13.60 -7.82
N PRO A 42 -9.15 -12.43 -7.36
CA PRO A 42 -9.56 -11.16 -7.93
C PRO A 42 -9.27 -11.09 -9.43
N LYS A 43 -10.28 -10.70 -10.22
CA LYS A 43 -10.14 -10.49 -11.68
C LYS A 43 -9.10 -9.42 -12.05
N VAL A 44 -8.79 -8.52 -11.12
CA VAL A 44 -8.05 -7.29 -11.39
C VAL A 44 -7.05 -7.04 -10.27
N ALA A 45 -5.76 -7.02 -10.62
CA ALA A 45 -4.70 -6.81 -9.64
C ALA A 45 -4.78 -5.43 -8.97
N GLY A 46 -4.52 -5.42 -7.65
CA GLY A 46 -4.42 -4.23 -6.82
C GLY A 46 -5.74 -3.47 -6.65
N ARG A 47 -6.87 -4.18 -6.62
CA ARG A 47 -8.22 -3.59 -6.65
C ARG A 47 -9.22 -4.39 -5.83
N ILE A 48 -10.06 -3.71 -5.05
CA ILE A 48 -11.28 -4.28 -4.46
C ILE A 48 -12.50 -3.38 -4.66
N VAL A 49 -13.69 -3.98 -4.66
CA VAL A 49 -14.97 -3.28 -4.70
C VAL A 49 -15.57 -3.25 -3.29
N THR A 50 -15.99 -2.08 -2.82
CA THR A 50 -16.62 -1.90 -1.51
C THR A 50 -17.61 -0.74 -1.55
N THR A 51 -18.13 -0.29 -0.41
CA THR A 51 -18.99 0.90 -0.35
C THR A 51 -18.16 2.19 -0.27
N VAL A 52 -18.69 3.29 -0.78
CA VAL A 52 -18.01 4.60 -0.75
C VAL A 52 -17.52 4.98 0.66
N PRO A 53 -18.32 4.83 1.73
CA PRO A 53 -17.85 5.12 3.08
C PRO A 53 -16.67 4.22 3.49
N LYS A 54 -16.76 2.91 3.25
CA LYS A 54 -15.70 1.94 3.59
C LYS A 54 -14.40 2.24 2.85
N ALA A 55 -14.46 2.55 1.56
CA ALA A 55 -13.29 2.91 0.76
C ALA A 55 -12.58 4.16 1.30
N LYS A 56 -13.35 5.20 1.66
CA LYS A 56 -12.79 6.45 2.20
C LYS A 56 -12.10 6.26 3.55
N GLU A 57 -12.62 5.38 4.40
CA GLU A 57 -12.00 5.05 5.69
C GLU A 57 -10.83 4.06 5.56
N LEU A 58 -10.82 3.20 4.54
CA LEU A 58 -9.72 2.29 4.27
C LEU A 58 -8.47 3.03 3.78
N ARG A 59 -8.64 4.05 2.96
CA ARG A 59 -7.55 4.83 2.35
C ARG A 59 -6.45 5.24 3.34
N PRO A 60 -6.71 5.97 4.45
CA PRO A 60 -5.64 6.37 5.37
C PRO A 60 -4.87 5.21 5.99
N ILE A 61 -5.52 4.04 6.16
CA ILE A 61 -4.88 2.84 6.70
C ILE A 61 -3.86 2.30 5.68
N VAL A 62 -4.26 2.16 4.43
CA VAL A 62 -3.42 1.64 3.34
C VAL A 62 -2.30 2.61 3.00
N GLU A 63 -2.58 3.93 2.97
CA GLU A 63 -1.56 4.94 2.71
C GLU A 63 -0.45 4.90 3.78
N LYS A 64 -0.82 4.73 5.05
CA LYS A 64 0.14 4.59 6.15
C LYS A 64 0.96 3.31 6.03
N LEU A 65 0.34 2.18 5.66
CA LEU A 65 1.03 0.91 5.45
C LEU A 65 2.11 1.03 4.36
N ILE A 66 1.77 1.62 3.21
CA ILE A 66 2.74 1.82 2.10
C ILE A 66 3.85 2.80 2.51
N THR A 67 3.51 3.85 3.26
CA THR A 67 4.50 4.80 3.77
C THR A 67 5.52 4.10 4.69
N MET A 68 5.04 3.22 5.59
CA MET A 68 5.93 2.42 6.44
C MET A 68 6.82 1.49 5.62
N ALA A 69 6.26 0.84 4.60
CA ALA A 69 6.99 -0.07 3.72
C ALA A 69 8.09 0.64 2.92
N ARG A 70 7.80 1.82 2.33
CA ARG A 70 8.81 2.62 1.63
C ARG A 70 9.93 3.08 2.58
N LYS A 71 9.56 3.57 3.77
CA LYS A 71 10.57 4.01 4.76
C LYS A 71 11.49 2.86 5.16
N ALA A 72 10.91 1.68 5.41
CA ALA A 72 11.69 0.49 5.74
C ALA A 72 12.62 0.10 4.60
N ARG A 73 12.16 0.15 3.34
CA ARG A 73 13.00 -0.12 2.18
C ARG A 73 14.23 0.79 2.13
N LYS A 74 14.06 2.11 2.26
CA LYS A 74 15.19 3.07 2.27
C LYS A 74 16.20 2.77 3.39
N ILE A 75 15.70 2.40 4.57
CA ILE A 75 16.54 2.04 5.72
C ILE A 75 17.31 0.75 5.42
N SER A 76 16.65 -0.28 4.87
CA SER A 76 17.29 -1.54 4.53
C SER A 76 18.31 -1.39 3.39
N GLU A 77 18.05 -0.53 2.40
CA GLU A 77 19.00 -0.19 1.34
C GLU A 77 20.23 0.52 1.91
N ALA A 78 20.05 1.49 2.81
CA ALA A 78 21.18 2.12 3.50
C ALA A 78 21.96 1.12 4.37
N ALA A 79 21.29 0.18 5.03
CA ALA A 79 21.94 -0.86 5.82
C ALA A 79 22.72 -1.86 4.96
N ALA A 80 22.38 -2.02 3.67
CA ALA A 80 23.05 -2.97 2.78
C ALA A 80 24.55 -2.69 2.62
N GLN A 81 25.01 -1.45 2.83
CA GLN A 81 26.43 -1.09 2.82
C GLN A 81 27.27 -1.85 3.87
N TYR A 82 26.64 -2.28 4.97
CA TYR A 82 27.28 -3.06 6.03
C TYR A 82 27.06 -4.57 5.84
N GLY A 83 26.28 -4.97 4.84
CA GLY A 83 25.89 -6.36 4.61
C GLY A 83 27.04 -7.25 4.16
N THR A 84 26.87 -8.56 4.31
CA THR A 84 27.80 -9.56 3.79
C THR A 84 27.16 -10.35 2.66
N THR A 85 27.99 -10.85 1.75
CA THR A 85 27.58 -11.80 0.68
C THR A 85 27.57 -13.24 1.17
N VAL A 86 28.07 -13.51 2.37
CA VAL A 86 28.12 -14.86 2.96
C VAL A 86 26.72 -15.41 3.20
N GLU A 87 26.51 -16.68 2.85
CA GLU A 87 25.24 -17.37 3.01
C GLU A 87 24.82 -17.49 4.48
N ARG A 88 23.55 -17.21 4.75
CA ARG A 88 22.97 -17.23 6.09
C ARG A 88 22.97 -18.65 6.67
N GLY A 89 23.45 -18.79 7.90
CA GLY A 89 23.47 -20.07 8.63
C GLY A 89 24.80 -20.81 8.59
N THR A 90 25.76 -20.32 7.81
CA THR A 90 27.15 -20.81 7.80
C THR A 90 27.94 -20.32 9.02
N ASP A 91 29.07 -20.97 9.32
CA ASP A 91 29.98 -20.51 10.37
C ASP A 91 30.60 -19.15 10.06
N ALA A 92 30.90 -18.89 8.79
CA ALA A 92 31.35 -17.58 8.32
C ALA A 92 30.29 -16.49 8.57
N TRP A 93 28.99 -16.81 8.42
CA TRP A 93 27.91 -15.89 8.75
C TRP A 93 27.79 -15.64 10.26
N ASN A 94 27.95 -16.69 11.08
CA ASN A 94 27.96 -16.58 12.54
C ASN A 94 29.14 -15.73 13.03
N ALA A 95 30.31 -15.86 12.42
CA ALA A 95 31.49 -15.03 12.70
C ALA A 95 31.25 -13.57 12.30
N TRP A 96 30.75 -13.32 11.08
CA TRP A 96 30.41 -11.96 10.62
C TRP A 96 29.35 -11.29 11.51
N ARG A 97 28.33 -12.03 11.98
CA ARG A 97 27.31 -11.52 12.92
C ARG A 97 27.90 -10.95 14.22
N LYS A 98 29.03 -11.46 14.68
CA LYS A 98 29.74 -11.01 15.89
C LYS A 98 30.69 -9.84 15.62
N SER A 99 31.07 -9.64 14.35
CA SER A 99 31.93 -8.53 13.91
C SER A 99 31.26 -7.16 14.10
N GLU A 100 32.06 -6.11 14.04
CA GLU A 100 31.59 -4.72 14.12
C GLU A 100 30.69 -4.35 12.93
N GLN A 101 31.01 -4.82 11.72
CA GLN A 101 30.14 -4.68 10.54
C GLN A 101 28.77 -5.32 10.77
N GLY A 102 28.73 -6.53 11.33
CA GLY A 102 27.49 -7.22 11.67
C GLY A 102 26.63 -6.45 12.68
N LYS A 103 27.26 -5.89 13.72
CA LYS A 103 26.58 -5.03 14.70
C LYS A 103 26.03 -3.76 14.05
N ASN A 104 26.81 -3.12 13.19
CA ASN A 104 26.42 -1.91 12.44
C ASN A 104 25.25 -2.18 11.49
N TRP A 105 25.26 -3.34 10.80
CA TRP A 105 24.15 -3.77 9.96
C TRP A 105 22.86 -3.95 10.76
N VAL A 106 22.92 -4.65 11.92
CA VAL A 106 21.75 -4.86 12.79
C VAL A 106 21.20 -3.53 13.29
N ASN A 107 22.07 -2.65 13.81
CA ASN A 107 21.68 -1.35 14.34
C ASN A 107 21.03 -0.47 13.26
N SER A 108 21.62 -0.45 12.06
CA SER A 108 21.09 0.32 10.93
C SER A 108 19.74 -0.22 10.43
N ASN A 109 19.59 -1.56 10.38
CA ASN A 109 18.39 -2.20 9.85
C ASN A 109 17.25 -2.36 10.89
N ALA A 110 17.52 -2.15 12.18
CA ALA A 110 16.56 -2.35 13.27
C ALA A 110 15.25 -1.55 13.08
N ALA A 111 15.35 -0.31 12.60
CA ALA A 111 14.19 0.53 12.34
C ALA A 111 13.29 -0.03 11.20
N ALA A 112 13.88 -0.62 10.16
CA ALA A 112 13.12 -1.28 9.09
C ALA A 112 12.35 -2.50 9.62
N LEU A 113 13.00 -3.30 10.47
CA LEU A 113 12.36 -4.44 11.13
C LEU A 113 11.20 -4.01 12.04
N ALA A 114 11.37 -2.93 12.80
CA ALA A 114 10.32 -2.37 13.64
C ALA A 114 9.10 -1.92 12.81
N LEU A 115 9.32 -1.30 11.64
CA LEU A 115 8.26 -0.92 10.71
C LEU A 115 7.51 -2.15 10.16
N ARG A 116 8.23 -3.23 9.80
CA ARG A 116 7.62 -4.49 9.34
C ARG A 116 6.77 -5.14 10.43
N ARG A 117 7.27 -5.18 11.67
CA ARG A 117 6.52 -5.67 12.85
C ARG A 117 5.27 -4.85 13.12
N ARG A 118 5.35 -3.51 12.97
CA ARG A 118 4.20 -2.62 13.10
C ARG A 118 3.14 -2.88 12.03
N ALA A 119 3.55 -3.04 10.77
CA ALA A 119 2.64 -3.40 9.69
C ALA A 119 1.95 -4.75 9.96
N PHE A 120 2.68 -5.75 10.45
CA PHE A 120 2.11 -7.04 10.86
C PHE A 120 1.11 -6.92 12.02
N SER A 121 1.36 -6.06 13.00
CA SER A 121 0.39 -5.82 14.09
C SER A 121 -0.96 -5.29 13.59
N GLU A 122 -0.94 -4.47 12.54
CA GLU A 122 -2.14 -3.93 11.89
C GLU A 122 -2.83 -4.98 11.01
N LEU A 123 -2.08 -5.69 10.15
CA LEU A 123 -2.60 -6.61 9.14
C LEU A 123 -2.90 -8.02 9.66
N ARG A 124 -2.08 -8.56 10.56
CA ARG A 124 -2.13 -9.96 11.05
C ARG A 124 -2.15 -11.01 9.92
N ASP A 125 -1.53 -10.67 8.80
CA ASP A 125 -1.43 -11.50 7.61
C ASP A 125 0.01 -11.39 7.10
N THR A 126 0.73 -12.52 7.07
CA THR A 126 2.15 -12.54 6.68
C THR A 126 2.30 -12.31 5.18
N VAL A 127 1.45 -12.93 4.36
CA VAL A 127 1.48 -12.82 2.89
C VAL A 127 1.25 -11.37 2.47
N ALA A 128 0.27 -10.69 3.06
CA ALA A 128 0.02 -9.28 2.78
C ALA A 128 1.20 -8.39 3.22
N VAL A 129 1.88 -8.72 4.33
CA VAL A 129 3.09 -7.98 4.75
C VAL A 129 4.23 -8.18 3.77
N ASP A 130 4.41 -9.40 3.25
CA ASP A 130 5.45 -9.69 2.27
C ASP A 130 5.20 -8.92 0.97
N ILE A 131 3.99 -9.00 0.42
CA ILE A 131 3.58 -8.21 -0.76
C ILE A 131 3.79 -6.70 -0.53
N LEU A 132 3.44 -6.21 0.66
CA LEU A 132 3.56 -4.80 0.99
C LEU A 132 5.02 -4.30 0.95
N PHE A 133 5.95 -5.08 1.50
CA PHE A 133 7.36 -4.69 1.59
C PHE A 133 8.18 -5.06 0.35
N ASP A 134 7.81 -6.11 -0.36
CA ASP A 134 8.58 -6.63 -1.49
C ASP A 134 8.13 -6.02 -2.82
N ASP A 135 6.81 -5.85 -3.02
CA ASP A 135 6.22 -5.39 -4.28
C ASP A 135 5.80 -3.90 -4.20
N LEU A 136 4.94 -3.57 -3.23
CA LEU A 136 4.37 -2.22 -3.15
C LEU A 136 5.40 -1.15 -2.76
N ALA A 137 6.36 -1.48 -1.89
CA ALA A 137 7.44 -0.56 -1.53
C ALA A 137 8.35 -0.23 -2.74
N LYS A 138 8.55 -1.17 -3.65
CA LYS A 138 9.29 -0.95 -4.91
C LYS A 138 8.46 -0.11 -5.87
N ARG A 139 7.20 -0.48 -6.09
CA ARG A 139 6.28 0.22 -6.98
C ARG A 139 6.08 1.70 -6.63
N PHE A 140 6.10 2.04 -5.34
CA PHE A 140 5.83 3.41 -4.86
C PHE A 140 7.06 4.11 -4.27
N ALA A 141 8.26 3.73 -4.70
CA ALA A 141 9.53 4.29 -4.23
C ALA A 141 9.57 5.81 -4.35
N ASP A 142 9.21 6.33 -5.51
CA ASP A 142 9.39 7.73 -5.90
C ASP A 142 8.13 8.59 -5.70
N ARG A 143 7.06 8.00 -5.14
CA ARG A 143 5.77 8.67 -4.99
C ARG A 143 5.54 9.15 -3.58
N ASP A 144 5.53 10.45 -3.33
CA ASP A 144 5.29 11.03 -2.00
C ASP A 144 3.81 11.12 -1.59
N GLY A 145 3.10 10.02 -1.72
CA GLY A 145 1.72 9.84 -1.22
C GLY A 145 0.66 9.74 -2.31
N GLY A 146 -0.57 9.44 -1.88
CA GLY A 146 -1.69 9.20 -2.80
C GLY A 146 -1.47 7.93 -3.61
N TYR A 147 -1.20 6.82 -2.92
CA TYR A 147 -0.96 5.50 -3.53
C TYR A 147 -2.25 4.82 -3.98
N THR A 148 -3.37 5.24 -3.41
CA THR A 148 -4.69 4.68 -3.72
C THR A 148 -5.61 5.71 -4.38
N ARG A 149 -6.49 5.20 -5.23
CA ARG A 149 -7.57 5.92 -5.88
C ARG A 149 -8.89 5.30 -5.50
N ILE A 150 -9.91 6.14 -5.31
CA ILE A 150 -11.30 5.70 -5.10
C ILE A 150 -12.12 6.15 -6.30
N VAL A 151 -12.74 5.20 -7.00
CA VAL A 151 -13.62 5.44 -8.15
C VAL A 151 -15.02 5.01 -7.77
N ARG A 152 -15.98 5.93 -7.82
CA ARG A 152 -17.40 5.60 -7.59
C ARG A 152 -17.93 4.76 -8.75
N LEU A 153 -18.71 3.74 -8.43
CA LEU A 153 -19.43 2.97 -9.44
C LEU A 153 -20.75 3.68 -9.76
N ALA A 154 -21.19 3.58 -11.02
CA ALA A 154 -22.46 4.13 -11.47
C ALA A 154 -23.65 3.35 -10.88
N ALA A 155 -23.52 2.03 -10.80
CA ALA A 155 -24.51 1.17 -10.18
C ALA A 155 -24.42 1.22 -8.65
N VAL A 156 -25.58 1.20 -8.00
CA VAL A 156 -25.71 0.93 -6.57
C VAL A 156 -25.83 -0.57 -6.33
N ARG A 157 -25.57 -0.99 -5.09
CA ARG A 157 -25.77 -2.37 -4.70
C ARG A 157 -27.26 -2.73 -4.74
N LEU A 158 -27.59 -3.83 -5.41
CA LEU A 158 -28.94 -4.38 -5.43
C LEU A 158 -29.34 -4.85 -4.02
N GLY A 159 -30.57 -4.54 -3.60
CA GLY A 159 -31.14 -4.92 -2.30
C GLY A 159 -31.16 -3.79 -1.28
N ASP A 160 -30.10 -3.00 -1.16
CA ASP A 160 -30.03 -1.90 -0.15
C ASP A 160 -29.63 -0.53 -0.73
N ALA A 161 -29.53 -0.42 -2.06
CA ALA A 161 -29.13 0.79 -2.77
C ALA A 161 -27.81 1.42 -2.27
N GLY A 162 -26.93 0.61 -1.67
CA GLY A 162 -25.66 1.11 -1.12
C GLY A 162 -24.71 1.61 -2.22
N GLN A 163 -24.25 2.86 -2.12
CA GLN A 163 -23.28 3.42 -3.07
C GLN A 163 -21.95 2.65 -3.03
N GLN A 164 -21.56 2.08 -4.17
CA GLN A 164 -20.33 1.31 -4.30
C GLN A 164 -19.18 2.16 -4.87
N ALA A 165 -17.96 1.74 -4.54
CA ALA A 165 -16.74 2.29 -5.06
C ALA A 165 -15.68 1.19 -5.20
N ILE A 166 -14.84 1.38 -6.22
CA ILE A 166 -13.57 0.69 -6.36
C ILE A 166 -12.54 1.47 -5.55
N ILE A 167 -11.73 0.76 -4.76
CA ILE A 167 -10.45 1.27 -4.25
C ILE A 167 -9.32 0.46 -4.89
N GLU A 168 -8.34 1.17 -5.47
CA GLU A 168 -7.26 0.56 -6.23
C GLU A 168 -5.92 1.29 -6.07
N PHE A 169 -4.82 0.59 -6.33
CA PHE A 169 -3.48 1.17 -6.39
C PHE A 169 -3.24 1.95 -7.69
N VAL A 170 -2.65 3.13 -7.59
CA VAL A 170 -2.36 4.02 -8.74
C VAL A 170 -1.16 3.53 -9.57
N GLY A 171 -1.09 3.94 -10.83
CA GLY A 171 0.05 3.75 -11.73
C GLY A 171 -0.19 2.84 -12.94
N VAL A 172 -1.16 1.91 -12.88
CA VAL A 172 -1.42 0.97 -13.99
C VAL A 172 -2.61 1.41 -14.84
N ARG A 173 -3.71 1.80 -14.21
CA ARG A 173 -4.99 2.15 -14.89
C ARG A 173 -5.36 3.60 -14.66
N ASP A 174 -4.33 4.42 -14.55
CA ASP A 174 -4.51 5.83 -14.29
C ASP A 174 -5.11 6.49 -15.52
N ARG A 175 -6.24 7.20 -15.33
CA ARG A 175 -6.84 8.00 -16.41
C ARG A 175 -5.78 8.96 -16.96
N VAL A 176 -5.32 8.72 -18.18
CA VAL A 176 -4.47 9.65 -18.91
C VAL A 176 -5.34 10.88 -19.18
N LYS A 177 -4.98 12.03 -18.59
CA LYS A 177 -5.58 13.30 -18.99
C LYS A 177 -5.11 13.56 -20.42
N SER A 178 -5.99 13.44 -21.41
CA SER A 178 -5.67 14.04 -22.71
C SER A 178 -5.43 15.52 -22.48
N ARG A 179 -4.32 16.03 -23.03
CA ARG A 179 -3.94 17.44 -22.91
C ARG A 179 -5.15 18.29 -23.32
N LYS A 180 -5.46 19.35 -22.56
CA LYS A 180 -6.47 20.33 -22.96
C LYS A 180 -6.08 20.79 -24.37
N ARG A 181 -6.96 20.63 -25.37
CA ARG A 181 -6.75 21.20 -26.71
C ARG A 181 -6.46 22.69 -26.49
N THR A 182 -5.26 23.14 -26.87
CA THR A 182 -4.98 24.57 -26.98
C THR A 182 -5.96 25.13 -27.99
N GLY A 183 -6.63 26.24 -27.65
CA GLY A 183 -7.48 26.93 -28.61
C GLY A 183 -6.67 27.33 -29.84
N PRO A 184 -7.30 27.47 -31.01
CA PRO A 184 -6.58 27.92 -32.21
C PRO A 184 -5.92 29.27 -31.93
N VAL A 185 -4.61 29.35 -32.20
CA VAL A 185 -3.88 30.61 -32.17
C VAL A 185 -4.27 31.36 -33.44
N VAL A 186 -4.94 32.50 -33.32
CA VAL A 186 -5.18 33.39 -34.45
C VAL A 186 -3.91 34.23 -34.62
N GLU A 187 -3.16 34.00 -35.68
CA GLU A 187 -2.05 34.87 -36.06
C GLU A 187 -2.63 36.24 -36.42
N ALA A 188 -2.23 37.28 -35.68
CA ALA A 188 -2.60 38.64 -36.03
C ALA A 188 -1.91 38.99 -37.36
N ALA A 189 -2.70 39.21 -38.40
CA ALA A 189 -2.20 39.66 -39.70
C ALA A 189 -1.36 40.93 -39.51
N ALA A 190 -0.09 40.87 -39.92
CA ALA A 190 0.80 42.01 -39.93
C ALA A 190 0.18 43.13 -40.79
N LYS A 191 0.08 44.33 -40.21
CA LYS A 191 -0.29 45.56 -40.93
C LYS A 191 0.92 46.16 -41.63
#